data_AF-A0A3D5APU3-F1
#
_entry.id   AF-A0A3D5APU3-F1
#
_cell.length_a   1.000
_cell.length_b   1.000
_cell.length_c   1.000
_cell.angle_alpha   90.00
_cell.angle_beta   90.00
_cell.angle_gamma   90.00
#
_symmetry.space_group_name_H-M   'P 1'
#
loop_
_entity.id
_entity.type
_entity.pdbx_description
1 polymer ?
#
loop_
_entity_poly.entity_id
_entity_poly.type
_entity_poly.pdbx_seq_one_letter_code
_entity_poly.pdbx_strand_id
1 'polypeptide(L)'
;GITFPALREDQIAFGVPAAVSAGNGHTSPAAIHQSLDCLVKGTNCGGYTLRGGTSPNLRGLMTWSINWDRYYNWEFMNSHEPYLNNLP
;
A
#
# COMPACT_ATOMS: atom_id res chain seq x y z
N GLY A 1 11.60 -28.85 -10.86
CA GLY A 1 11.33 -27.46 -11.30
C GLY A 1 12.17 -26.51 -10.48
N ILE A 2 12.35 -25.26 -10.93
CA ILE A 2 13.05 -24.23 -10.15
C ILE A 2 12.07 -23.64 -9.13
N THR A 3 12.47 -23.63 -7.86
CA THR A 3 11.71 -22.96 -6.79
C THR A 3 12.28 -21.56 -6.60
N PHE A 4 11.43 -20.55 -6.72
CA PHE A 4 11.78 -19.18 -6.35
C PHE A 4 11.37 -18.93 -4.90
N PRO A 5 12.32 -18.59 -3.99
CA PRO A 5 11.97 -18.22 -2.64
C PRO A 5 11.14 -16.92 -2.64
N ALA A 6 10.22 -16.80 -1.68
CA ALA A 6 9.49 -15.56 -1.47
C ALA A 6 10.44 -14.42 -1.09
N LEU A 7 10.07 -13.20 -1.46
CA LEU A 7 10.72 -12.00 -0.92
C LEU A 7 10.44 -11.89 0.57
N ARG A 8 11.37 -11.31 1.32
CA ARG A 8 11.09 -10.90 2.69
C ARG A 8 10.04 -9.77 2.67
N GLU A 9 9.21 -9.71 3.71
CA GLU A 9 8.16 -8.68 3.84
C GLU A 9 8.71 -7.26 3.68
N ASP A 10 9.89 -7.00 4.25
CA ASP A 10 10.58 -5.71 4.25
C ASP A 10 11.19 -5.32 2.89
N GLN A 11 11.05 -6.20 1.89
CA GLN A 11 11.40 -5.95 0.48
C GLN A 11 10.17 -5.67 -0.38
N ILE A 12 8.96 -5.71 0.20
CA ILE A 12 7.71 -5.59 -0.53
C ILE A 12 7.05 -4.25 -0.21
N ALA A 13 6.88 -3.44 -1.25
CA ALA A 13 5.99 -2.28 -1.27
C ALA A 13 5.12 -2.36 -2.53
N PHE A 14 4.00 -1.64 -2.55
CA PHE A 14 3.18 -1.53 -3.75
C PHE A 14 2.97 -0.08 -4.17
N GLY A 15 2.92 0.12 -5.49
CA GLY A 15 2.79 1.44 -6.13
C GLY A 15 1.34 1.78 -6.39
N VAL A 16 0.92 3.00 -6.04
CA VAL A 16 -0.42 3.53 -6.32
C VAL A 16 -0.36 4.97 -6.84
N PRO A 17 -1.30 5.42 -7.69
CA PRO A 17 -1.32 6.79 -8.17
C PRO A 17 -1.59 7.79 -7.03
N ALA A 18 -0.79 8.85 -6.93
CA ALA A 18 -0.92 9.88 -5.89
C ALA A 18 -2.28 10.59 -5.94
N ALA A 19 -2.80 10.76 -7.16
CA ALA A 19 -4.05 11.44 -7.43
C ALA A 19 -4.67 10.93 -8.74
N VAL A 20 -5.92 11.32 -9.02
CA VAL A 20 -6.67 10.93 -10.22
C VAL A 20 -5.94 11.25 -11.55
N SER A 21 -5.15 12.32 -11.60
CA SER A 21 -4.38 12.69 -12.80
C SER A 21 -3.02 12.01 -12.91
N ALA A 22 -2.60 11.25 -11.90
CA ALA A 22 -1.32 10.55 -11.89
C ALA A 22 -1.35 9.20 -12.62
N GLY A 23 -2.48 8.84 -13.22
CA GLY A 23 -2.67 7.64 -14.00
C GLY A 23 -3.96 6.92 -13.65
N ASN A 24 -4.27 5.87 -14.41
CA ASN A 24 -5.42 5.02 -14.12
C ASN A 24 -5.17 4.15 -12.88
N GLY A 25 -6.24 3.81 -12.16
CA GLY A 25 -6.17 2.94 -10.97
C GLY A 25 -6.02 3.69 -9.64
N HIS A 26 -6.26 5.01 -9.60
CA HIS A 26 -6.35 5.75 -8.34
C HIS A 26 -7.53 5.24 -7.50
N THR A 27 -7.28 5.06 -6.21
CA THR A 27 -8.27 4.66 -5.21
C THR A 27 -8.17 5.60 -4.00
N SER A 28 -9.23 5.68 -3.21
CA SER A 28 -9.24 6.54 -2.03
C SER A 28 -8.22 6.06 -0.98
N PRO A 29 -7.71 6.97 -0.11
CA PRO A 29 -6.84 6.58 0.99
C PRO A 29 -7.43 5.48 1.87
N ALA A 30 -8.75 5.51 2.11
CA ALA A 30 -9.45 4.47 2.87
C ALA A 30 -9.33 3.06 2.24
N ALA A 31 -9.42 2.96 0.91
CA ALA A 31 -9.25 1.67 0.21
C ALA A 31 -7.80 1.17 0.27
N ILE A 32 -6.82 2.09 0.23
CA ILE A 32 -5.40 1.76 0.39
C ILE A 32 -5.14 1.28 1.83
N HIS A 33 -5.68 1.96 2.84
CA HIS A 33 -5.58 1.58 4.24
C HIS A 33 -6.23 0.21 4.52
N GLN A 34 -7.38 -0.06 3.92
CA GLN A 34 -8.01 -1.38 3.95
C GLN A 34 -7.08 -2.48 3.38
N SER A 35 -6.40 -2.19 2.28
CA SER A 35 -5.44 -3.12 1.66
C SER A 35 -4.23 -3.35 2.56
N LEU A 36 -3.73 -2.31 3.21
CA LEU A 36 -2.65 -2.39 4.21
C LEU A 36 -3.08 -3.19 5.44
N ASP A 37 -4.29 -2.98 5.97
CA ASP A 37 -4.84 -3.78 7.06
C ASP A 37 -4.90 -5.27 6.69
N CYS A 38 -5.32 -5.57 5.47
CA CYS A 38 -5.33 -6.94 5.00
C CYS A 38 -3.91 -7.50 5.00
N LEU A 39 -2.98 -6.85 4.30
CA LEU A 39 -1.62 -7.36 4.17
C LEU A 39 -0.93 -7.48 5.53
N VAL A 40 -1.01 -6.47 6.40
CA VAL A 40 -0.22 -6.38 7.62
C VAL A 40 -0.89 -7.10 8.80
N LYS A 41 -2.22 -7.01 8.92
CA LYS A 41 -2.98 -7.50 10.08
C LYS A 41 -3.89 -8.68 9.77
N GLY A 42 -4.10 -9.01 8.49
CA GLY A 42 -5.01 -10.07 8.07
C GLY A 42 -6.49 -9.72 8.23
N THR A 43 -6.82 -8.44 8.41
CA THR A 43 -8.19 -7.95 8.62
C THR A 43 -8.65 -7.09 7.44
N ASN A 44 -9.95 -6.84 7.31
CA ASN A 44 -10.51 -5.98 6.27
C ASN A 44 -10.18 -6.41 4.81
N CYS A 45 -9.85 -7.68 4.55
CA CYS A 45 -9.44 -8.21 3.24
C CYS A 45 -10.51 -8.23 2.13
N GLY A 46 -11.72 -7.75 2.41
CA GLY A 46 -12.85 -7.88 1.49
C GLY A 46 -13.13 -9.35 1.19
N GLY A 47 -13.03 -9.74 -0.09
CA GLY A 47 -13.23 -11.13 -0.54
C GLY A 47 -11.95 -11.93 -0.80
N TYR A 48 -10.76 -11.38 -0.54
CA TYR A 48 -9.49 -12.04 -0.86
C TYR A 48 -8.91 -12.77 0.35
N THR A 49 -8.53 -14.05 0.17
CA THR A 49 -7.79 -14.82 1.16
C THR A 49 -6.29 -14.72 0.88
N LEU A 50 -5.51 -14.23 1.85
CA LEU A 50 -4.06 -14.14 1.75
C LEU A 50 -3.43 -15.54 1.64
N ARG A 51 -2.78 -15.81 0.50
CA ARG A 51 -2.12 -17.10 0.25
C ARG A 51 -0.75 -17.22 0.94
N GLY A 52 -0.07 -16.09 1.14
CA GLY A 52 1.24 -16.02 1.80
C GLY A 52 1.17 -15.81 3.32
N GLY A 53 -0.04 -15.70 3.89
CA GLY A 53 -0.22 -15.17 5.24
C GLY A 53 -0.14 -13.64 5.29
N THR A 54 -0.13 -13.11 6.50
CA THR A 54 0.08 -11.68 6.76
C THR A 54 1.57 -11.33 6.64
N SER A 55 1.85 -10.08 6.28
CA SER A 55 3.17 -9.47 6.16
C SER A 55 3.31 -8.28 7.12
N PRO A 56 3.52 -8.49 8.43
CA PRO A 56 3.60 -7.40 9.40
C PRO A 56 4.71 -6.38 9.09
N ASN A 57 5.84 -6.82 8.53
CA ASN A 57 6.99 -5.95 8.21
C ASN A 57 6.97 -5.42 6.78
N LEU A 58 5.78 -5.25 6.18
CA LEU A 58 5.64 -4.68 4.83
C LEU A 58 6.38 -3.34 4.72
N ARG A 59 7.18 -3.14 3.67
CA ARG A 59 7.99 -1.92 3.49
C ARG A 59 7.16 -0.65 3.36
N GLY A 60 5.97 -0.72 2.75
CA GLY A 60 5.04 0.40 2.64
C GLY A 60 4.55 0.67 1.23
N LEU A 61 4.43 1.95 0.88
CA LEU A 61 3.84 2.42 -0.36
C LEU A 61 4.85 3.16 -1.22
N MET A 62 4.67 3.07 -2.54
CA MET A 62 5.28 3.95 -3.52
C MET A 62 4.18 4.71 -4.23
N THR A 63 4.46 5.94 -4.65
CA THR A 63 3.52 6.69 -5.47
C THR A 63 4.16 7.36 -6.67
N TRP A 64 3.43 7.31 -7.78
CA TRP A 64 3.64 8.25 -8.87
C TRP A 64 2.61 9.38 -8.69
N SER A 65 3.01 10.61 -8.40
CA SER A 65 4.36 11.08 -8.08
C SER A 65 4.29 12.19 -7.03
N ILE A 66 5.44 12.58 -6.48
CA ILE A 66 5.55 13.73 -5.56
C ILE A 66 4.95 15.01 -6.19
N ASN A 67 5.13 15.22 -7.49
CA ASN A 67 4.58 16.39 -8.19
C ASN A 67 3.05 16.37 -8.22
N TRP A 68 2.45 15.21 -8.50
CA TRP A 68 1.00 15.07 -8.48
C TRP A 68 0.44 15.18 -7.08
N ASP A 69 1.10 14.58 -6.09
CA ASP A 69 0.69 14.70 -4.69
C ASP A 69 0.68 16.18 -4.25
N ARG A 70 1.77 16.92 -4.54
CA ARG A 70 1.84 18.36 -4.28
C ARG A 70 0.72 19.14 -4.97
N TYR A 71 0.45 18.84 -6.24
CA TYR A 71 -0.62 19.52 -7.00
C TYR A 71 -2.00 19.28 -6.38
N TYR A 72 -2.20 18.11 -5.78
CA TYR A 72 -3.40 17.72 -5.05
C TYR A 72 -3.32 17.97 -3.53
N ASN A 73 -2.56 19.00 -3.13
CA ASN A 73 -2.46 19.46 -1.73
C ASN A 73 -1.92 18.40 -0.75
N TRP A 74 -1.04 17.51 -1.22
CA TRP A 74 -0.37 16.50 -0.41
C TRP A 74 -1.33 15.48 0.23
N GLU A 75 -2.48 15.20 -0.38
CA GLU A 75 -3.44 14.21 0.14
C GLU A 75 -2.80 12.84 0.36
N PHE A 76 -1.95 12.39 -0.57
CA PHE A 76 -1.30 11.08 -0.47
C PHE A 76 -0.37 11.04 0.73
N MET A 77 0.63 11.91 0.81
CA MET A 77 1.56 11.94 1.94
C MET A 77 0.81 12.09 3.27
N ASN A 78 -0.07 13.09 3.38
CA ASN A 78 -0.75 13.43 4.64
C ASN A 78 -1.69 12.33 5.13
N SER A 79 -2.27 11.54 4.22
CA SER A 79 -3.15 10.43 4.60
C SER A 79 -2.37 9.18 5.01
N HIS A 80 -1.28 8.86 4.29
CA HIS A 80 -0.63 7.55 4.39
C HIS A 80 0.58 7.55 5.34
N GLU A 81 1.33 8.64 5.48
CA GLU A 81 2.46 8.72 6.43
C GLU A 81 2.04 8.37 7.87
N PRO A 82 1.06 9.07 8.49
CA PRO A 82 0.67 8.75 9.87
C PRO A 82 0.10 7.35 9.99
N TYR A 83 -0.56 6.83 8.94
CA TYR A 83 -1.09 5.48 8.93
C TYR A 83 0.03 4.43 8.94
N LEU A 84 1.02 4.56 8.05
CA LEU A 84 2.17 3.67 7.95
C LEU A 84 3.01 3.69 9.24
N ASN A 85 3.18 4.86 9.87
CA ASN A 85 3.92 5.00 11.13
C ASN A 85 3.22 4.31 12.32
N ASN A 86 1.91 4.01 12.22
CA ASN A 86 1.13 3.33 13.26
C ASN A 86 0.87 1.85 12.95
N LEU A 87 1.47 1.30 11.89
CA LEU A 87 1.45 -0.14 11.67
C LEU A 87 2.31 -0.85 12.75
N PRO A 88 1.94 -2.09 13.14
CA PRO A 88 2.62 -2.85 14.18
C PRO A 88 4.07 -3.19 13.85
#